data_AF-A0A0U2E2J7-F1
#
_entry.id   AF-A0A0U2E2J7-F1
#
_cell.length_a   1.000
_cell.length_b   1.000
_cell.length_c   1.000
_cell.angle_alpha   90.00
_cell.angle_beta   90.00
_cell.angle_gamma   90.00
#
_symmetry.space_group_name_H-M   'P 1'
#
loop_
_entity.id
_entity.type
_entity.pdbx_description
1 polymer ?
#
loop_
_entity_poly.entity_id
_entity_poly.type
_entity_poly.pdbx_seq_one_letter_code
_entity_poly.pdbx_strand_id
1 'polypeptide(L)'
;MPVARRLFLGSFTAGAVTVATAAATGTASAAGENGATTTFDGPVAAERFSADTTLEAAFLKTTSETNHAATIYQAGTSGDGAALNVISDNPGTSAMYLSGTETARGTLKITHRGYADGSDKDAAALSLDLRVAGTAAQGIYVTATNGPTKGNLIALRNNTGLDDFVVKGTGRIGVGIDRAATPRAQVHIVQRGDALAALLVEGSVRIGNAATVPTSVDSSGGGALYASGGALLWRGSNGTVTTIAPA
;
A
#
# COMPACT_ATOMS: atom_id res chain seq x y z
N MET A 1 -5.62 9.93 -67.12
CA MET A 1 -4.62 9.98 -66.03
C MET A 1 -4.73 8.69 -65.24
N PRO A 2 -3.63 7.95 -65.04
CA PRO A 2 -3.66 6.60 -64.47
C PRO A 2 -3.91 6.64 -62.96
N VAL A 3 -4.86 5.83 -62.49
CA VAL A 3 -5.17 5.66 -61.06
C VAL A 3 -4.19 4.64 -60.49
N ALA A 4 -3.21 5.09 -59.73
CA ALA A 4 -2.24 4.20 -59.10
C ALA A 4 -2.87 3.53 -57.86
N ARG A 5 -3.42 2.33 -58.04
CA ARG A 5 -3.66 1.40 -56.92
C ARG A 5 -2.30 0.85 -56.47
N ARG A 6 -1.81 1.30 -55.32
CA ARG A 6 -0.61 0.72 -54.69
C ARG A 6 -1.03 -0.43 -53.79
N LEU A 7 -0.73 -1.64 -54.25
CA LEU A 7 -0.82 -2.89 -53.52
C LEU A 7 0.40 -2.99 -52.60
N PHE A 8 0.19 -3.06 -51.28
CA PHE A 8 1.26 -3.31 -50.32
C PHE A 8 1.58 -4.80 -50.28
N LEU A 9 2.69 -5.18 -50.90
CA LEU A 9 3.30 -6.51 -50.80
C LEU A 9 4.62 -6.35 -50.03
N GLY A 10 4.56 -6.50 -48.70
CA GLY A 10 5.74 -6.50 -47.84
C GLY A 10 5.42 -7.25 -46.56
N SER A 11 6.19 -8.30 -46.28
CA SER A 11 6.11 -9.09 -45.06
C SER A 11 6.32 -8.20 -43.83
N PHE A 12 5.33 -8.13 -42.95
CA PHE A 12 5.48 -7.46 -41.65
C PHE A 12 6.31 -8.38 -40.73
N THR A 13 7.57 -8.05 -40.54
CA THR A 13 8.36 -8.58 -39.42
C THR A 13 7.94 -7.82 -38.15
N ALA A 14 7.77 -8.55 -37.04
CA ALA A 14 7.33 -7.99 -35.76
C ALA A 14 8.13 -6.75 -35.36
N GLY A 15 7.44 -5.65 -35.00
CA GLY A 15 8.05 -4.40 -34.52
C GLY A 15 7.70 -3.12 -35.28
N ALA A 16 6.95 -3.18 -36.39
CA ALA A 16 6.57 -1.96 -37.11
C ALA A 16 5.42 -1.21 -36.40
N VAL A 17 5.72 -0.03 -35.84
CA VAL A 17 4.69 0.95 -35.45
C VAL A 17 4.10 1.53 -36.73
N THR A 18 2.85 1.18 -37.04
CA THR A 18 2.13 1.81 -38.15
C THR A 18 1.46 3.08 -37.63
N VAL A 19 2.01 4.25 -37.96
CA VAL A 19 1.39 5.54 -37.67
C VAL A 19 0.52 5.94 -38.86
N ALA A 20 -0.80 5.87 -38.71
CA ALA A 20 -1.72 6.51 -39.65
C ALA A 20 -1.84 7.99 -39.26
N THR A 21 -1.31 8.90 -40.08
CA THR A 21 -1.48 10.34 -39.88
C THR A 21 -2.93 10.72 -40.21
N ALA A 22 -3.76 10.89 -39.19
CA ALA A 22 -5.04 11.56 -39.35
C ALA A 22 -4.78 13.07 -39.48
N ALA A 23 -4.91 13.59 -40.70
CA ALA A 23 -4.94 15.02 -41.05
C ALA A 23 -3.65 15.83 -40.83
N ALA A 24 -2.58 15.49 -41.56
CA ALA A 24 -1.55 16.46 -41.97
C ALA A 24 -0.88 15.98 -43.27
N THR A 25 -0.53 16.90 -44.16
CA THR A 25 0.12 16.74 -45.47
C THR A 25 1.57 16.20 -45.38
N GLY A 26 1.89 15.36 -44.39
CA GLY A 26 3.16 14.70 -44.20
C GLY A 26 3.09 13.24 -44.64
N THR A 27 4.11 12.80 -45.38
CA THR A 27 4.32 11.39 -45.75
C THR A 27 4.32 10.49 -44.53
N ALA A 28 3.51 9.43 -44.55
CA ALA A 28 3.61 8.33 -43.59
C ALA A 28 4.97 7.62 -43.78
N SER A 29 5.92 7.89 -42.89
CA SER A 29 7.16 7.13 -42.78
C SER A 29 6.84 5.84 -42.03
N ALA A 30 6.82 4.72 -42.74
CA ALA A 30 6.92 3.42 -42.10
C ALA A 30 8.30 3.34 -41.42
N ALA A 31 8.34 3.12 -40.11
CA ALA A 31 9.57 2.76 -39.40
C ALA A 31 9.91 1.32 -39.78
N GLY A 32 10.56 1.18 -40.93
CA GLY A 32 10.83 -0.10 -41.55
C GLY A 32 12.31 -0.30 -41.82
N GLU A 33 13.21 -0.07 -40.86
CA GLU A 33 14.59 -0.57 -40.93
C GLU A 33 15.13 -1.01 -39.56
N ASN A 34 15.21 -2.33 -39.40
CA ASN A 34 16.25 -3.09 -38.69
C ASN A 34 17.05 -2.36 -37.58
N GLY A 35 16.40 -2.01 -36.46
CA GLY A 35 17.08 -1.56 -35.24
C GLY A 35 17.61 -0.11 -35.25
N ALA A 36 17.26 0.72 -36.23
CA ALA A 36 17.64 2.14 -36.24
C ALA A 36 16.61 3.00 -35.47
N THR A 37 17.09 3.90 -34.60
CA THR A 37 16.23 4.84 -33.85
C THR A 37 15.49 5.78 -34.79
N THR A 38 14.16 5.85 -34.65
CA THR A 38 13.32 6.86 -35.34
C THR A 38 12.93 7.96 -34.35
N THR A 39 13.18 9.21 -34.69
CA THR A 39 12.85 10.38 -33.85
C THR A 39 11.64 11.11 -34.43
N PHE A 40 10.68 11.44 -33.56
CA PHE A 40 9.55 12.31 -33.87
C PHE A 40 9.67 13.58 -33.02
N ASP A 41 9.69 14.75 -33.64
CA ASP A 41 9.83 16.04 -32.94
C ASP A 41 8.54 16.48 -32.22
N GLY A 42 7.41 15.82 -32.51
CA GLY A 42 6.11 16.09 -31.93
C GLY A 42 5.43 14.84 -31.37
N PRO A 43 4.23 14.99 -30.78
CA PRO A 43 3.48 13.87 -30.22
C PRO A 43 3.17 12.82 -31.28
N VAL A 44 3.19 11.55 -30.87
CA VAL A 44 2.74 10.42 -31.69
C VAL A 44 1.40 9.95 -31.15
N ALA A 45 0.37 9.95 -31.99
CA ALA A 45 -0.93 9.38 -31.71
C ALA A 45 -1.14 8.13 -32.57
N ALA A 46 -1.56 7.03 -31.97
CA ALA A 46 -1.84 5.77 -32.64
C ALA A 46 -2.97 5.03 -31.91
N GLU A 47 -3.57 4.05 -32.59
CA GLU A 47 -4.60 3.19 -32.01
C GLU A 47 -4.04 2.31 -30.89
N ARG A 48 -2.80 1.85 -31.04
CA ARG A 48 -2.10 1.00 -30.07
C ARG A 48 -0.58 1.17 -30.21
N PHE A 49 0.10 1.11 -29.08
CA PHE A 49 1.56 0.96 -29.01
C PHE A 49 1.89 -0.44 -28.46
N SER A 50 2.86 -1.12 -29.07
CA SER A 50 3.32 -2.44 -28.62
C SER A 50 4.78 -2.64 -28.96
N ALA A 51 5.54 -3.23 -28.04
CA ALA A 51 6.89 -3.71 -28.25
C ALA A 51 7.04 -5.07 -27.56
N ASP A 52 7.57 -6.04 -28.28
CA ASP A 52 8.03 -7.34 -27.77
C ASP A 52 9.53 -7.40 -28.11
N THR A 53 10.38 -7.27 -27.10
CA THR A 53 11.78 -6.86 -27.29
C THR A 53 12.67 -7.34 -26.15
N THR A 54 13.98 -7.34 -26.40
CA THR A 54 15.02 -7.59 -25.39
C THR A 54 15.52 -6.30 -24.72
N LEU A 55 15.08 -5.13 -25.20
CA LEU A 55 15.39 -3.82 -24.61
C LEU A 55 14.34 -3.44 -23.56
N GLU A 56 14.55 -2.30 -22.87
CA GLU A 56 13.47 -1.65 -22.14
C GLU A 56 12.37 -1.21 -23.13
N ALA A 57 11.17 -1.77 -23.00
CA ALA A 57 10.10 -1.57 -23.97
C ALA A 57 9.56 -0.12 -24.01
N ALA A 58 9.65 0.61 -22.90
CA ALA A 58 9.21 1.99 -22.83
C ALA A 58 9.98 2.78 -21.75
N PHE A 59 10.51 3.93 -22.14
CA PHE A 59 11.08 4.92 -21.23
C PHE A 59 10.27 6.22 -21.35
N LEU A 60 9.43 6.50 -20.35
CA LEU A 60 8.50 7.64 -20.35
C LEU A 60 8.91 8.64 -19.26
N LYS A 61 9.60 9.70 -19.66
CA LYS A 61 10.09 10.75 -18.75
C LYS A 61 9.38 12.08 -19.01
N THR A 62 8.94 12.73 -17.94
CA THR A 62 8.40 14.10 -17.99
C THR A 62 8.99 14.90 -16.84
N THR A 63 9.37 16.14 -17.14
CA THR A 63 9.68 17.15 -16.14
C THR A 63 8.60 18.23 -16.26
N SER A 64 7.71 18.30 -15.27
CA SER A 64 6.59 19.23 -15.28
C SER A 64 6.10 19.48 -13.85
N GLU A 65 5.56 20.67 -13.60
CA GLU A 65 4.90 21.03 -12.35
C GLU A 65 3.39 20.72 -12.36
N THR A 66 2.83 20.47 -13.54
CA THR A 66 1.38 20.36 -13.75
C THR A 66 0.94 19.04 -14.37
N ASN A 67 1.80 18.40 -15.15
CA ASN A 67 1.46 17.18 -15.87
C ASN A 67 2.01 15.93 -15.17
N HIS A 68 1.24 14.85 -15.23
CA HIS A 68 1.75 13.51 -14.92
C HIS A 68 2.66 13.01 -16.05
N ALA A 69 3.64 12.17 -15.72
CA ALA A 69 4.50 11.54 -16.73
C ALA A 69 3.74 10.51 -17.59
N ALA A 70 2.75 9.83 -17.02
CA ALA A 70 1.88 8.90 -17.72
C ALA A 70 0.48 8.88 -17.09
N THR A 71 -0.54 8.62 -17.91
CA THR A 71 -1.90 8.32 -17.48
C THR A 71 -2.40 7.11 -18.25
N ILE A 72 -2.91 6.11 -17.54
CA ILE A 72 -3.45 4.87 -18.11
C ILE A 72 -4.89 4.76 -17.66
N TYR A 73 -5.83 4.62 -18.60
CA TYR A 73 -7.25 4.74 -18.30
C TYR A 73 -8.07 3.63 -18.96
N GLN A 74 -8.83 2.90 -18.15
CA GLN A 74 -9.91 2.02 -18.57
C GLN A 74 -11.24 2.77 -18.44
N ALA A 75 -11.89 3.03 -19.57
CA ALA A 75 -13.17 3.76 -19.62
C ALA A 75 -14.39 2.83 -19.77
N GLY A 76 -14.19 1.53 -19.92
CA GLY A 76 -15.25 0.52 -19.91
C GLY A 76 -15.98 0.51 -18.56
N THR A 77 -17.29 0.28 -18.61
CA THR A 77 -18.19 0.31 -17.44
C THR A 77 -18.53 -1.09 -16.91
N SER A 78 -18.00 -2.15 -17.54
CA SER A 78 -18.18 -3.56 -17.17
C SER A 78 -17.10 -4.43 -17.86
N GLY A 79 -17.03 -5.70 -17.49
CA GLY A 79 -16.17 -6.71 -18.11
C GLY A 79 -14.85 -6.95 -17.36
N ASP A 80 -13.93 -7.66 -18.00
CA ASP A 80 -12.72 -8.22 -17.37
C ASP A 80 -11.45 -7.34 -17.55
N GLY A 81 -11.59 -6.17 -18.18
CA GLY A 81 -10.47 -5.29 -18.50
C GLY A 81 -9.97 -4.48 -17.30
N ALA A 82 -8.72 -4.68 -16.89
CA ALA A 82 -8.03 -3.78 -15.97
C ALA A 82 -7.50 -2.52 -16.70
N ALA A 83 -7.19 -1.46 -15.95
CA ALA A 83 -6.48 -0.31 -16.51
C ALA A 83 -4.99 -0.61 -16.75
N LEU A 84 -4.33 -1.27 -15.79
CA LEU A 84 -2.93 -1.66 -15.86
C LEU A 84 -2.77 -3.09 -15.34
N ASN A 85 -2.10 -3.93 -16.11
CA ASN A 85 -1.69 -5.29 -15.72
C ASN A 85 -0.17 -5.39 -15.85
N VAL A 86 0.51 -5.85 -14.80
CA VAL A 86 1.97 -5.93 -14.73
C VAL A 86 2.35 -7.34 -14.28
N ILE A 87 3.23 -7.99 -15.02
CA ILE A 87 3.66 -9.37 -14.79
C ILE A 87 5.18 -9.40 -14.89
N SER A 88 5.82 -10.18 -14.02
CA SER A 88 7.25 -10.47 -14.09
C SER A 88 7.46 -11.96 -13.80
N ASP A 89 8.26 -12.60 -14.64
CA ASP A 89 8.73 -13.97 -14.43
C ASP A 89 10.15 -13.99 -13.82
N ASN A 90 10.73 -12.83 -13.50
CA ASN A 90 12.08 -12.72 -12.94
C ASN A 90 12.06 -12.88 -11.41
N PRO A 91 12.63 -13.96 -10.85
CA PRO A 91 12.67 -14.16 -9.40
C PRO A 91 13.71 -13.28 -8.69
N GLY A 92 14.67 -12.69 -9.42
CA GLY A 92 15.78 -11.93 -8.84
C GLY A 92 15.48 -10.45 -8.59
N THR A 93 14.29 -9.96 -8.94
CA THR A 93 13.96 -8.53 -8.92
C THR A 93 12.46 -8.33 -8.70
N SER A 94 12.07 -7.29 -7.97
CA SER A 94 10.65 -6.98 -7.75
C SER A 94 9.93 -6.73 -9.09
N ALA A 95 8.71 -7.25 -9.24
CA ALA A 95 7.89 -7.02 -10.44
C ALA A 95 7.60 -5.52 -10.67
N MET A 96 7.57 -4.72 -9.60
CA MET A 96 7.39 -3.27 -9.66
C MET A 96 8.22 -2.59 -8.57
N TYR A 97 8.99 -1.57 -8.94
CA TYR A 97 9.56 -0.59 -8.01
C TYR A 97 8.78 0.72 -8.09
N LEU A 98 8.61 1.37 -6.96
CA LEU A 98 8.02 2.70 -6.86
C LEU A 98 8.81 3.51 -5.84
N SER A 99 9.21 4.73 -6.20
CA SER A 99 9.95 5.64 -5.33
C SER A 99 9.44 7.06 -5.52
N GLY A 100 9.23 7.76 -4.41
CA GLY A 100 8.81 9.15 -4.34
C GLY A 100 9.42 9.84 -3.13
N THR A 101 9.25 11.15 -3.03
CA THR A 101 9.85 11.99 -1.97
C THR A 101 8.84 13.01 -1.46
N GLU A 102 7.62 12.57 -1.23
CA GLU A 102 6.50 13.42 -0.84
C GLU A 102 6.70 14.02 0.56
N THR A 103 6.32 15.29 0.74
CA THR A 103 6.38 15.96 2.05
C THR A 103 5.10 15.81 2.87
N ALA A 104 3.95 15.60 2.21
CA ALA A 104 2.64 15.58 2.86
C ALA A 104 1.61 14.68 2.15
N ARG A 105 2.06 13.70 1.36
CA ARG A 105 1.21 12.74 0.63
C ARG A 105 1.79 11.32 0.79
N GLY A 106 1.01 10.30 0.43
CA GLY A 106 1.53 8.95 0.28
C GLY A 106 2.17 8.77 -1.09
N THR A 107 3.29 8.06 -1.16
CA THR A 107 4.00 7.73 -2.41
C THR A 107 3.12 6.93 -3.38
N LEU A 108 2.35 5.97 -2.85
CA LEU A 108 1.24 5.33 -3.56
C LEU A 108 -0.07 5.74 -2.90
N LYS A 109 -0.94 6.41 -3.65
CA LYS A 109 -2.31 6.73 -3.21
C LYS A 109 -3.32 5.90 -3.98
N ILE A 110 -4.02 5.02 -3.27
CA ILE A 110 -5.12 4.22 -3.79
C ILE A 110 -6.44 4.79 -3.27
N THR A 111 -7.46 4.84 -4.13
CA THR A 111 -8.81 5.24 -3.76
C THR A 111 -9.79 4.24 -4.34
N HIS A 112 -10.53 3.54 -3.48
CA HIS A 112 -11.73 2.80 -3.88
C HIS A 112 -12.91 3.77 -3.93
N ARG A 113 -13.65 3.80 -5.03
CA ARG A 113 -14.89 4.59 -5.16
C ARG A 113 -16.05 3.68 -4.80
N GLY A 114 -16.47 3.77 -3.54
CA GLY A 114 -17.49 2.86 -3.02
C GLY A 114 -18.90 3.15 -3.50
N TYR A 115 -19.83 2.32 -3.04
CA TYR A 115 -21.26 2.40 -3.35
C TYR A 115 -22.06 2.68 -2.08
N ALA A 116 -22.97 3.65 -2.15
CA ALA A 116 -23.72 4.11 -0.97
C ALA A 116 -24.67 3.06 -0.38
N ASP A 117 -25.01 2.02 -1.16
CA ASP A 117 -25.87 0.90 -0.76
C ASP A 117 -25.09 -0.24 -0.06
N GLY A 118 -23.76 -0.13 0.05
CA GLY A 118 -22.92 -1.16 0.66
C GLY A 118 -22.77 -2.43 -0.18
N SER A 119 -23.05 -2.36 -1.49
CA SER A 119 -22.89 -3.49 -2.41
C SER A 119 -21.44 -3.91 -2.66
N ASP A 120 -20.47 -3.10 -2.23
CA ASP A 120 -19.02 -3.34 -2.33
C ASP A 120 -18.40 -4.00 -1.09
N LYS A 121 -19.21 -4.68 -0.27
CA LYS A 121 -18.76 -5.37 0.95
C LYS A 121 -17.62 -6.37 0.76
N ASP A 122 -17.47 -6.92 -0.44
CA ASP A 122 -16.41 -7.89 -0.80
C ASP A 122 -15.25 -7.22 -1.57
N ALA A 123 -15.32 -5.90 -1.80
CA ALA A 123 -14.25 -5.13 -2.42
C ALA A 123 -13.19 -4.70 -1.40
N ALA A 124 -11.99 -4.40 -1.89
CA ALA A 124 -10.90 -3.88 -1.08
C ALA A 124 -10.10 -2.83 -1.85
N ALA A 125 -9.47 -1.90 -1.14
CA ALA A 125 -8.49 -0.98 -1.74
C ALA A 125 -7.18 -1.71 -2.11
N LEU A 126 -6.79 -2.72 -1.35
CA LEU A 126 -5.60 -3.55 -1.59
C LEU A 126 -5.94 -5.01 -1.25
N SER A 127 -5.65 -5.91 -2.18
CA SER A 127 -5.78 -7.36 -2.01
C SER A 127 -4.46 -8.04 -2.36
N LEU A 128 -4.05 -9.02 -1.57
CA LEU A 128 -2.78 -9.75 -1.71
C LEU A 128 -3.04 -11.25 -1.63
N ASP A 129 -2.49 -12.01 -2.56
CA ASP A 129 -2.63 -13.47 -2.63
C ASP A 129 -1.23 -14.12 -2.69
N LEU A 130 -0.89 -14.89 -1.65
CA LEU A 130 0.35 -15.63 -1.53
C LEU A 130 0.13 -17.05 -2.06
N ARG A 131 0.23 -17.21 -3.37
CA ARG A 131 -0.02 -18.48 -4.06
C ARG A 131 1.06 -19.53 -3.80
N VAL A 132 0.77 -20.74 -4.31
CA VAL A 132 1.58 -21.96 -4.23
C VAL A 132 1.58 -22.57 -2.84
N ALA A 133 1.04 -23.79 -2.72
CA ALA A 133 1.04 -24.54 -1.48
C ALA A 133 2.49 -24.77 -0.99
N GLY A 134 2.73 -24.54 0.30
CA GLY A 134 4.07 -24.62 0.90
C GLY A 134 4.92 -23.35 0.76
N THR A 135 4.37 -22.25 0.22
CA THR A 135 5.07 -20.97 0.20
C THR A 135 5.36 -20.44 1.62
N ALA A 136 6.52 -19.80 1.77
CA ALA A 136 6.93 -19.08 2.98
C ALA A 136 7.02 -17.56 2.75
N ALA A 137 6.45 -17.06 1.65
CA ALA A 137 6.45 -15.64 1.34
C ALA A 137 5.74 -14.84 2.45
N GLN A 138 6.24 -13.63 2.73
CA GLN A 138 5.59 -12.69 3.64
C GLN A 138 4.51 -11.90 2.90
N GLY A 139 3.49 -11.43 3.62
CA GLY A 139 2.48 -10.51 3.08
C GLY A 139 3.01 -9.07 3.00
N ILE A 140 2.90 -8.32 4.10
CA ILE A 140 3.34 -6.93 4.19
C ILE A 140 4.59 -6.84 5.07
N TYR A 141 5.65 -6.23 4.56
CA TYR A 141 6.88 -5.92 5.31
C TYR A 141 7.14 -4.42 5.30
N VAL A 142 7.35 -3.83 6.47
CA VAL A 142 7.59 -2.39 6.65
C VAL A 142 8.85 -2.19 7.47
N THR A 143 9.77 -1.36 6.98
CA THR A 143 11.01 -1.01 7.67
C THR A 143 11.45 0.41 7.33
N ALA A 144 12.46 0.91 8.04
CA ALA A 144 13.13 2.18 7.79
C ALA A 144 14.65 1.97 7.87
N THR A 145 15.27 1.67 6.73
CA THR A 145 16.64 1.15 6.64
C THR A 145 17.72 2.16 7.03
N ASN A 146 17.44 3.46 6.91
CA ASN A 146 18.36 4.53 7.32
C ASN A 146 18.16 4.98 8.78
N GLY A 147 17.36 4.26 9.55
CA GLY A 147 17.06 4.55 10.95
C GLY A 147 15.55 4.59 11.23
N PRO A 148 15.14 4.43 12.49
CA PRO A 148 13.74 4.35 12.86
C PRO A 148 13.01 5.65 12.51
N THR A 149 11.86 5.50 11.84
CA THR A 149 10.98 6.64 11.54
C THR A 149 10.31 7.16 12.81
N LYS A 150 10.04 8.48 12.84
CA LYS A 150 9.23 9.11 13.89
C LYS A 150 7.72 8.94 13.65
N GLY A 151 7.33 8.64 12.41
CA GLY A 151 5.93 8.47 12.01
C GLY A 151 5.30 7.19 12.56
N ASN A 152 3.99 7.04 12.39
CA ASN A 152 3.33 5.76 12.66
C ASN A 152 3.79 4.73 11.61
N LEU A 153 4.00 3.48 12.03
CA LEU A 153 4.26 2.35 11.12
C LEU A 153 2.98 1.91 10.41
N ILE A 154 1.84 1.96 11.11
CA ILE A 154 0.50 1.78 10.56
C ILE A 154 -0.49 2.64 11.35
N ALA A 155 -1.48 3.22 10.68
CA ALA A 155 -2.59 3.95 11.30
C ALA A 155 -3.88 3.71 10.53
N LEU A 156 -4.81 2.98 11.14
CA LEU A 156 -6.15 2.70 10.62
C LEU A 156 -7.14 3.68 11.26
N ARG A 157 -7.81 4.47 10.41
CA ARG A 157 -8.60 5.65 10.82
C ARG A 157 -9.92 5.71 10.07
N ASN A 158 -10.89 4.97 10.55
CA ASN A 158 -12.26 4.97 10.06
C ASN A 158 -13.13 5.93 10.87
N ASN A 159 -13.09 5.83 12.20
CA ASN A 159 -13.92 6.65 13.08
C ASN A 159 -13.31 8.03 13.29
N THR A 160 -14.13 9.07 13.14
CA THR A 160 -13.71 10.47 13.33
C THR A 160 -13.14 10.69 14.73
N GLY A 161 -11.99 11.36 14.81
CA GLY A 161 -11.35 11.67 16.08
C GLY A 161 -10.61 10.51 16.75
N LEU A 162 -10.61 9.30 16.17
CA LEU A 162 -9.93 8.13 16.72
C LEU A 162 -8.78 7.63 15.83
N ASP A 163 -7.81 6.99 16.47
CA ASP A 163 -6.95 5.96 15.88
C ASP A 163 -7.56 4.59 16.27
N ASP A 164 -8.30 3.95 15.37
CA ASP A 164 -8.97 2.67 15.63
C ASP A 164 -7.94 1.59 15.96
N PHE A 165 -6.87 1.57 15.16
CA PHE A 165 -5.65 0.80 15.42
C PHE A 165 -4.43 1.57 14.91
N VAL A 166 -3.42 1.74 15.76
CA VAL A 166 -2.18 2.44 15.39
C VAL A 166 -0.96 1.77 16.01
N VAL A 167 0.11 1.63 15.22
CA VAL A 167 1.46 1.30 15.72
C VAL A 167 2.35 2.52 15.49
N LYS A 168 2.88 3.08 16.58
CA LYS A 168 3.73 4.27 16.55
C LYS A 168 5.15 3.91 16.06
N GLY A 169 5.94 4.91 15.69
CA GLY A 169 7.38 4.72 15.38
C GLY A 169 8.19 4.16 16.55
N THR A 170 7.69 4.31 17.79
CA THR A 170 8.25 3.68 18.99
C THR A 170 7.86 2.22 19.17
N GLY A 171 7.02 1.65 18.31
CA GLY A 171 6.47 0.31 18.43
C GLY A 171 5.30 0.17 19.42
N ARG A 172 4.92 1.25 20.12
CA ARG A 172 3.71 1.24 20.98
C ARG A 172 2.44 1.16 20.15
N ILE A 173 1.42 0.52 20.71
CA ILE A 173 0.13 0.27 20.07
C ILE A 173 -0.98 1.05 20.77
N GLY A 174 -1.83 1.72 19.99
CA GLY A 174 -3.09 2.29 20.44
C GLY A 174 -4.26 1.58 19.78
N VAL A 175 -5.30 1.25 20.55
CA VAL A 175 -6.55 0.68 20.06
C VAL A 175 -7.70 1.54 20.56
N GLY A 176 -8.38 2.21 19.62
CA GLY A 176 -9.45 3.15 19.92
C GLY A 176 -8.98 4.39 20.69
N ILE A 177 -7.70 4.74 20.72
CA ILE A 177 -7.25 5.97 21.39
C ILE A 177 -7.67 7.22 20.62
N ASP A 178 -7.69 8.38 21.27
CA ASP A 178 -7.91 9.64 20.58
C ASP A 178 -6.85 9.83 19.48
N ARG A 179 -7.28 10.30 18.31
CA ARG A 179 -6.43 10.37 17.12
C ARG A 179 -5.19 11.21 17.40
N ALA A 180 -4.04 10.67 17.03
CA ALA A 180 -2.72 11.27 17.25
C ALA A 180 -2.28 11.39 18.72
N ALA A 181 -3.07 10.91 19.70
CA ALA A 181 -2.59 10.78 21.06
C ALA A 181 -1.45 9.76 21.15
N THR A 182 -0.65 9.87 22.22
CA THR A 182 0.45 8.96 22.50
C THR A 182 -0.03 7.82 23.40
N PRO A 183 0.14 6.54 23.01
CA PRO A 183 -0.10 5.41 23.91
C PRO A 183 0.71 5.52 25.20
N ARG A 184 0.03 5.32 26.34
CA ARG A 184 0.61 5.42 27.69
C ARG A 184 1.24 4.11 28.21
N ALA A 185 1.10 3.03 27.44
CA ALA A 185 1.70 1.72 27.69
C ALA A 185 2.21 1.12 26.37
N GLN A 186 2.80 -0.08 26.42
CA GLN A 186 3.19 -0.79 25.19
C GLN A 186 1.97 -1.06 24.30
N VAL A 187 0.85 -1.44 24.91
CA VAL A 187 -0.47 -1.56 24.27
C VAL A 187 -1.46 -0.78 25.14
N HIS A 188 -2.16 0.21 24.55
CA HIS A 188 -3.15 1.05 25.22
C HIS A 188 -4.50 0.88 24.52
N ILE A 189 -5.45 0.23 25.20
CA ILE A 189 -6.79 -0.07 24.70
C ILE A 189 -7.79 0.81 25.46
N VAL A 190 -8.71 1.45 24.74
CA VAL A 190 -9.81 2.22 25.32
C VAL A 190 -11.13 1.60 24.88
N GLN A 191 -12.02 1.30 25.82
CA GLN A 191 -13.38 0.86 25.53
C GLN A 191 -14.16 1.99 24.86
N ARG A 192 -14.83 1.70 23.74
CA ARG A 192 -15.54 2.69 22.92
C ARG A 192 -16.96 2.22 22.58
N GLY A 193 -17.81 3.17 22.20
CA GLY A 193 -19.16 2.91 21.73
C GLY A 193 -20.00 2.13 22.74
N ASP A 194 -20.71 1.12 22.25
CA ASP A 194 -21.56 0.19 22.98
C ASP A 194 -20.83 -1.10 23.41
N ALA A 195 -19.50 -1.20 23.20
CA ALA A 195 -18.73 -2.34 23.63
C ALA A 195 -18.85 -2.53 25.15
N LEU A 196 -19.09 -3.77 25.60
CA LEU A 196 -19.30 -4.09 27.01
C LEU A 196 -17.99 -4.25 27.81
N ALA A 197 -16.86 -4.43 27.13
CA ALA A 197 -15.54 -4.58 27.74
C ALA A 197 -14.45 -3.96 26.86
N ALA A 198 -13.36 -3.49 27.48
CA ALA A 198 -12.15 -3.09 26.76
C ALA A 198 -11.39 -4.29 26.18
N LEU A 199 -11.38 -5.41 26.90
CA LEU A 199 -10.70 -6.65 26.51
C LEU A 199 -11.52 -7.84 27.01
N LEU A 200 -11.92 -8.72 26.09
CA LEU A 200 -12.46 -10.04 26.40
C LEU A 200 -11.36 -11.08 26.14
N VAL A 201 -11.14 -12.01 27.07
CA VAL A 201 -10.17 -13.09 26.92
C VAL A 201 -10.85 -14.44 27.14
N GLU A 202 -11.01 -15.21 26.07
CA GLU A 202 -11.51 -16.59 26.10
C GLU A 202 -10.34 -17.57 26.24
N GLY A 203 -9.73 -17.58 27.42
CA GLY A 203 -8.55 -18.40 27.72
C GLY A 203 -7.80 -17.92 28.97
N SER A 204 -6.58 -18.43 29.17
CA SER A 204 -5.72 -18.02 30.28
C SER A 204 -4.86 -16.80 29.95
N VAL A 205 -4.69 -15.88 30.91
CA VAL A 205 -3.69 -14.80 30.82
C VAL A 205 -2.49 -15.16 31.69
N ARG A 206 -1.33 -15.41 31.06
CA ARG A 206 -0.07 -15.58 31.78
C ARG A 206 0.54 -14.21 32.04
N ILE A 207 0.79 -13.90 33.30
CA ILE A 207 1.48 -12.67 33.72
C ILE A 207 2.88 -13.08 34.20
N GLY A 208 3.91 -12.74 33.43
CA GLY A 208 5.30 -12.96 33.83
C GLY A 208 5.69 -12.03 34.97
N ASN A 209 6.69 -12.43 35.76
CA ASN A 209 7.26 -11.57 36.80
C ASN A 209 7.72 -10.23 36.19
N ALA A 210 7.29 -9.13 36.79
CA ALA A 210 7.64 -7.81 36.31
C ALA A 210 9.15 -7.57 36.41
N ALA A 211 9.81 -7.27 35.29
CA ALA A 211 11.22 -6.87 35.29
C ALA A 211 11.44 -5.58 36.08
N THR A 212 10.47 -4.67 36.02
CA THR A 212 10.40 -3.46 36.84
C THR A 212 9.10 -3.48 37.63
N VAL A 213 9.21 -3.64 38.96
CA VAL A 213 8.05 -3.65 39.86
C VAL A 213 7.34 -2.28 39.81
N PRO A 214 6.01 -2.22 39.61
CA PRO A 214 5.28 -0.96 39.58
C PRO A 214 5.40 -0.17 40.90
N THR A 215 5.92 1.05 40.83
CA THR A 215 5.95 2.02 41.94
C THR A 215 5.01 3.21 41.73
N SER A 216 4.36 3.28 40.56
CA SER A 216 3.33 4.24 40.16
C SER A 216 2.18 3.55 39.44
N VAL A 217 1.13 4.29 39.12
CA VAL A 217 -0.05 3.84 38.33
C VAL A 217 -0.23 4.75 37.11
N ASP A 218 -1.16 4.42 36.20
CA ASP A 218 -1.46 5.30 35.05
C ASP A 218 -1.88 6.70 35.53
N SER A 219 -1.55 7.72 34.75
CA SER A 219 -1.82 9.12 35.11
C SER A 219 -3.30 9.43 35.28
N SER A 220 -4.18 8.63 34.68
CA SER A 220 -5.64 8.76 34.81
C SER A 220 -6.24 7.97 35.98
N GLY A 221 -5.39 7.35 36.82
CA GLY A 221 -5.81 6.61 38.03
C GLY A 221 -5.88 5.09 37.84
N GLY A 222 -6.67 4.42 38.70
CA GLY A 222 -6.80 2.96 38.72
C GLY A 222 -5.71 2.28 39.57
N GLY A 223 -5.04 1.29 38.99
CA GLY A 223 -3.96 0.56 39.65
C GLY A 223 -3.15 -0.30 38.69
N ALA A 224 -2.15 -1.01 39.21
CA ALA A 224 -1.28 -1.89 38.43
C ALA A 224 -1.37 -3.33 38.95
N LEU A 225 -1.81 -4.25 38.07
CA LEU A 225 -1.76 -5.68 38.30
C LEU A 225 -0.46 -6.24 37.74
N TYR A 226 0.29 -7.01 38.54
CA TYR A 226 1.59 -7.55 38.13
C TYR A 226 1.91 -8.84 38.88
N ALA A 227 2.90 -9.59 38.40
CA ALA A 227 3.44 -10.75 39.10
C ALA A 227 4.84 -10.46 39.67
N SER A 228 5.17 -11.09 40.80
CA SER A 228 6.51 -11.07 41.39
C SER A 228 6.77 -12.37 42.14
N GLY A 229 7.88 -13.05 41.84
CA GLY A 229 8.19 -14.34 42.44
C GLY A 229 7.12 -15.42 42.22
N GLY A 230 6.32 -15.33 41.15
CA GLY A 230 5.19 -16.24 40.88
C GLY A 230 3.86 -15.85 41.53
N ALA A 231 3.86 -14.96 42.52
CA ALA A 231 2.64 -14.44 43.12
C ALA A 231 1.98 -13.36 42.25
N LEU A 232 0.66 -13.20 42.35
CA LEU A 232 -0.12 -12.13 41.71
C LEU A 232 -0.36 -10.99 42.70
N LEU A 233 -0.05 -9.75 42.30
CA LEU A 233 -0.14 -8.56 43.15
C LEU A 233 -0.90 -7.42 42.46
N TRP A 234 -1.55 -6.59 43.26
CA TRP A 234 -2.19 -5.35 42.84
C TRP A 234 -1.64 -4.15 43.61
N ARG A 235 -1.24 -3.09 42.90
CA ARG A 235 -0.93 -1.78 43.47
C ARG A 235 -2.08 -0.82 43.16
N GLY A 236 -2.81 -0.37 44.17
CA GLY A 236 -3.85 0.66 44.02
C GLY A 236 -3.28 2.07 43.86
N SER A 237 -4.12 3.03 43.42
CA SER A 237 -3.75 4.43 43.24
C SER A 237 -3.18 5.12 44.49
N ASN A 238 -3.58 4.67 45.68
CA ASN A 238 -3.11 5.22 46.96
C ASN A 238 -1.76 4.63 47.40
N GLY A 239 -1.12 3.80 46.56
CA GLY A 239 0.18 3.19 46.84
C GLY A 239 0.13 1.87 47.63
N THR A 240 -1.05 1.45 48.08
CA THR A 240 -1.26 0.15 48.73
C THR A 240 -0.93 -1.00 47.78
N VAL A 241 -0.16 -1.97 48.25
CA VAL A 241 0.17 -3.20 47.52
C VAL A 241 -0.47 -4.40 48.22
N THR A 242 -1.17 -5.23 47.46
CA THR A 242 -1.87 -6.43 47.97
C THR A 242 -1.45 -7.65 47.17
N THR A 243 -1.01 -8.70 47.85
CA THR A 243 -0.89 -10.03 47.24
C THR A 243 -2.27 -10.64 47.10
N ILE A 244 -2.70 -10.92 45.87
CA ILE A 244 -4.01 -11.50 45.54
C ILE A 244 -3.94 -13.03 45.62
N ALA A 245 -2.88 -13.63 45.08
CA ALA A 245 -2.65 -15.07 45.09
C ALA A 245 -1.15 -15.37 45.21
N PRO A 246 -0.76 -16.41 46.00
CA PRO A 246 0.63 -16.84 46.10
C PRO A 246 1.10 -17.59 44.83
N ALA A 247 2.40 -17.91 44.78
CA ALA A 247 3.01 -18.75 43.74
C ALA A 247 2.55 -20.22 43.82
#